data_AF-A0A060X6B7-F1
#
_entry.id   AF-A0A060X6B7-F1
#
_cell.length_a   1.000
_cell.length_b   1.000
_cell.length_c   1.000
_cell.angle_alpha   90.00
_cell.angle_beta   90.00
_cell.angle_gamma   90.00
#
_symmetry.space_group_name_H-M   'P 1'
#
loop_
_entity.id
_entity.type
_entity.pdbx_description
1 polymer ?
#
loop_
_entity_poly.entity_id
_entity_poly.type
_entity_poly.pdbx_seq_one_letter_code
_entity_poly.pdbx_strand_id
1 'polypeptide(L)'
;MRELLEEHHTPQCGSTGGRPAADNSLCLTVRHFPCEVPQTSAQGSHTRRHCKVCLSGTRRRKQRRLTKYMCLACDTLLCVSPCFREYQTLKHY
;
A
#
# COMPACT_ATOMS: atom_id res chain seq x y z
N MET A 1 -4.21 2.30 29.07
CA MET A 1 -4.39 0.89 29.50
C MET A 1 -5.49 0.31 28.62
N ARG A 2 -5.08 -0.43 27.58
CA ARG A 2 -5.92 -0.98 26.51
C ARG A 2 -6.05 -2.45 26.85
N GLU A 3 -6.90 -2.78 27.81
CA GLU A 3 -7.01 -4.13 28.36
C GLU A 3 -8.35 -4.76 27.98
N LEU A 4 -8.23 -5.92 27.32
CA LEU A 4 -9.14 -7.06 27.36
C LEU A 4 -10.61 -6.85 26.96
N LEU A 5 -10.88 -6.74 25.66
CA LEU A 5 -12.20 -7.11 25.13
C LEU A 5 -12.11 -7.87 23.80
N GLU A 6 -11.16 -8.82 23.71
CA GLU A 6 -11.05 -9.79 22.61
C GLU A 6 -11.69 -11.15 22.96
N GLU A 7 -12.32 -11.30 24.13
CA GLU A 7 -12.63 -12.63 24.71
C GLU A 7 -13.99 -13.27 24.36
N HIS A 8 -14.90 -12.67 23.58
CA HIS A 8 -16.23 -13.30 23.36
C HIS A 8 -16.84 -13.20 21.94
N HIS A 9 -16.02 -13.08 20.89
CA HIS A 9 -16.58 -13.05 19.53
C HIS A 9 -16.85 -14.46 19.00
N THR A 10 -18.08 -14.96 19.20
CA THR A 10 -18.61 -16.07 18.38
C THR A 10 -19.16 -15.49 17.07
N PRO A 11 -18.69 -15.90 15.88
CA PRO A 11 -19.28 -15.43 14.65
C PRO A 11 -20.59 -16.18 14.39
N GLN A 12 -21.72 -15.59 14.78
CA GLN A 12 -23.01 -15.99 14.22
C GLN A 12 -23.29 -15.12 12.99
N CYS A 13 -23.09 -15.70 11.81
CA CYS A 13 -23.49 -15.10 10.54
C CYS A 13 -24.98 -15.39 10.32
N GLY A 14 -25.83 -14.48 10.80
CA GLY A 14 -27.24 -14.44 10.43
C GLY A 14 -27.38 -13.89 9.01
N SER A 15 -27.89 -14.72 8.10
CA SER A 15 -28.35 -14.31 6.78
C SER A 15 -29.59 -13.42 6.92
N THR A 16 -29.55 -12.19 6.40
CA THR A 16 -30.65 -11.49 5.71
C THR A 16 -30.11 -10.17 5.14
N GLY A 17 -30.36 -9.95 3.84
CA GLY A 17 -29.86 -8.79 3.12
C GLY A 17 -30.44 -7.45 3.58
N GLY A 18 -29.67 -6.39 3.33
CA GLY A 18 -30.04 -5.00 3.51
C GLY A 18 -28.82 -4.12 3.33
N ARG A 19 -28.95 -3.00 2.59
CA ARG A 19 -27.91 -2.00 2.31
C ARG A 19 -26.91 -1.85 3.47
N PRO A 20 -25.59 -1.81 3.23
CA PRO A 20 -24.65 -1.48 4.30
C PRO A 20 -25.02 -0.11 4.88
N ALA A 21 -25.20 -0.09 6.20
CA ALA A 21 -25.51 1.10 6.98
C ALA A 21 -24.42 2.16 6.80
N ALA A 22 -24.86 3.41 6.88
CA ALA A 22 -24.09 4.63 6.67
C ALA A 22 -22.67 4.60 7.27
N ASP A 23 -21.72 5.10 6.48
CA ASP A 23 -20.34 5.46 6.86
C ASP A 23 -19.72 4.63 7.99
N ASN A 24 -19.37 3.39 7.65
CA ASN A 24 -18.39 2.66 8.43
C ASN A 24 -17.04 3.39 8.27
N SER A 25 -16.65 4.17 9.27
CA SER A 25 -15.33 4.77 9.45
C SER A 25 -14.18 3.73 9.52
N LEU A 26 -14.49 2.45 9.33
CA LEU A 26 -13.56 1.32 9.18
C LEU A 26 -13.38 0.84 7.73
N CYS A 27 -14.09 1.42 6.76
CA CYS A 27 -13.68 1.31 5.37
C CYS A 27 -12.41 2.14 5.21
N LEU A 28 -11.24 1.48 5.20
CA LEU A 28 -9.98 2.10 4.82
C LEU A 28 -10.10 2.58 3.36
N THR A 29 -10.61 3.79 3.16
CA THR A 29 -11.03 4.35 1.87
C THR A 29 -9.86 4.75 0.97
N VAL A 30 -8.62 4.66 1.46
CA VAL A 30 -7.42 4.75 0.62
C VAL A 30 -6.69 3.42 0.62
N ARG A 31 -7.08 2.54 -0.31
CA ARG A 31 -6.27 1.37 -0.65
C ARG A 31 -5.10 1.85 -1.52
N HIS A 32 -3.90 1.81 -0.98
CA HIS A 32 -2.68 2.08 -1.74
C HIS A 32 -2.47 0.97 -2.77
N PHE A 33 -2.67 1.29 -4.05
CA PHE A 33 -2.39 0.36 -5.16
C PHE A 33 -1.14 0.78 -5.94
N PRO A 34 -0.34 -0.18 -6.44
CA PRO A 34 0.67 0.10 -7.44
C PRO A 34 0.00 0.51 -8.76
N CYS A 35 0.44 1.60 -9.36
CA CYS A 35 0.11 2.00 -10.72
C CYS A 35 1.39 2.22 -11.52
N GLU A 36 1.27 2.33 -12.84
CA GLU A 36 2.43 2.60 -13.70
C GLU A 36 2.92 4.05 -13.57
N VAL A 37 4.22 4.24 -13.78
CA VAL A 37 4.83 5.56 -13.81
C VAL A 37 4.39 6.29 -15.09
N PRO A 38 3.95 7.57 -14.99
CA PRO A 38 3.62 8.37 -16.17
C PRO A 38 4.79 8.40 -17.15
N GLN A 39 4.47 8.17 -18.42
CA GLN A 39 5.46 8.10 -19.49
C GLN A 39 6.09 9.49 -19.72
N THR A 40 7.40 9.54 -19.91
CA THR A 40 8.09 10.75 -20.36
C THR A 40 8.27 10.72 -21.87
N SER A 41 8.30 11.88 -22.52
CA SER A 41 8.51 11.98 -23.98
C SER A 41 9.80 11.30 -24.45
N ALA A 42 10.84 11.29 -23.62
CA ALA A 42 12.14 10.70 -23.95
C ALA A 42 12.19 9.17 -23.83
N GLN A 43 11.34 8.54 -23.01
CA GLN A 43 11.42 7.10 -22.69
C GLN A 43 10.14 6.33 -22.99
N GLY A 44 9.01 7.00 -23.21
CA GLY A 44 7.73 6.36 -23.53
C GLY A 44 7.35 5.25 -22.55
N SER A 45 6.96 4.08 -23.07
CA SER A 45 6.62 2.87 -22.30
C SER A 45 7.79 2.23 -21.54
N HIS A 46 9.02 2.66 -21.85
CA HIS A 46 10.24 2.24 -21.15
C HIS A 46 10.57 3.15 -19.96
N THR A 47 9.73 4.14 -19.65
CA THR A 47 9.94 5.01 -18.49
C THR A 47 10.07 4.18 -17.21
N ARG A 48 11.24 4.27 -16.58
CA ARG A 48 11.50 3.69 -15.25
C ARG A 48 12.17 4.74 -14.38
N ARG A 49 11.88 4.73 -13.09
CA ARG A 49 12.50 5.63 -12.12
C ARG A 49 13.02 4.86 -10.91
N HIS A 50 13.89 5.47 -10.11
CA HIS A 50 14.50 4.78 -8.97
C HIS A 50 13.46 4.48 -7.88
N CYS A 51 13.50 3.25 -7.37
CA CYS A 51 12.72 2.87 -6.20
C CYS A 51 13.28 3.56 -4.94
N LYS A 52 12.43 4.28 -4.21
CA LYS A 52 12.82 4.99 -2.98
C LYS A 52 13.43 4.05 -1.95
N VAL A 53 12.76 2.92 -1.67
CA VAL A 53 13.20 1.93 -0.67
C VAL A 53 14.53 1.29 -1.05
N CYS A 54 14.75 0.94 -2.32
CA CYS A 54 16.02 0.35 -2.74
C CYS A 54 17.17 1.36 -2.67
N LEU A 55 16.90 2.63 -2.99
CA LEU A 55 17.89 3.70 -2.99
C LEU A 55 18.27 4.14 -1.56
N SER A 56 17.27 4.28 -0.68
CA SER A 56 17.43 4.77 0.70
C SER A 56 17.54 3.66 1.75
N GLY A 57 17.54 2.40 1.32
CA GLY A 57 17.46 1.25 2.22
C GLY A 57 18.59 1.23 3.24
N THR A 58 18.23 1.30 4.53
CA THR A 58 19.09 0.97 5.66
C THR A 58 18.93 -0.49 6.07
N ARG A 59 17.72 -1.05 5.90
CA ARG A 59 17.36 -2.44 6.28
C ARG A 59 17.81 -3.51 5.28
N ARG A 60 18.07 -3.12 4.03
CA ARG A 60 18.52 -4.01 2.95
C ARG A 60 19.73 -3.37 2.26
N ARG A 61 20.54 -4.18 1.58
CA ARG A 61 21.63 -3.68 0.75
C ARG A 61 21.11 -2.62 -0.22
N LYS A 62 21.74 -1.43 -0.21
CA LYS A 62 21.40 -0.34 -1.14
C LYS A 62 21.54 -0.82 -2.58
N GLN A 63 20.49 -0.62 -3.36
CA GLN A 63 20.43 -1.00 -4.77
C GLN A 63 19.78 0.13 -5.56
N ARG A 64 20.38 0.57 -6.66
CA ARG A 64 19.81 1.61 -7.53
C ARG A 64 18.75 1.04 -8.49
N ARG A 65 17.83 0.21 -7.97
CA ARG A 65 16.84 -0.49 -8.78
C ARG A 65 15.85 0.49 -9.39
N LEU A 66 15.61 0.33 -10.70
CA LEU A 66 14.59 1.06 -11.43
C LEU A 66 13.25 0.31 -11.38
N THR A 67 12.15 1.03 -11.21
CA THR A 67 10.79 0.52 -11.18
C THR A 67 9.93 1.21 -12.23
N LYS A 68 8.97 0.46 -12.78
CA LYS A 68 7.89 0.97 -13.63
C LYS A 68 6.66 1.37 -12.82
N TYR A 69 6.67 1.12 -11.52
CA TYR A 69 5.50 1.27 -10.66
C TYR A 69 5.69 2.37 -9.61
N MET A 70 4.59 3.01 -9.28
CA MET A 70 4.47 3.99 -8.20
C MET A 70 3.22 3.72 -7.37
N CYS A 71 3.17 4.26 -6.17
CA CYS A 71 1.94 4.37 -5.41
C CYS A 71 1.32 5.75 -5.69
N LEU A 72 0.17 5.80 -6.36
CA LEU A 72 -0.49 7.06 -6.70
C LEU A 72 -0.85 7.86 -5.44
N ALA A 73 -1.43 7.20 -4.44
CA ALA A 73 -1.87 7.83 -3.20
C ALA A 73 -0.70 8.34 -2.32
N CYS A 74 0.54 7.89 -2.56
CA CYS A 74 1.73 8.36 -1.84
C CYS A 74 2.68 9.19 -2.72
N ASP A 75 2.39 9.33 -4.01
CA ASP A 75 3.29 9.82 -5.04
C ASP A 75 4.74 9.30 -4.86
N THR A 76 4.87 7.99 -4.63
CA THR A 76 6.16 7.37 -4.30
C THR A 76 6.48 6.22 -5.25
N LEU A 77 7.69 6.26 -5.82
CA LEU A 77 8.24 5.24 -6.70
C LEU A 77 8.72 4.02 -5.91
N LEU A 78 8.10 2.87 -6.14
CA LEU A 78 8.34 1.64 -5.37
C LEU A 78 8.37 0.42 -6.30
N CYS A 79 9.18 -0.58 -5.97
CA CYS A 79 9.03 -1.91 -6.57
C CYS A 79 7.76 -2.57 -6.02
N VAL A 80 7.02 -3.29 -6.88
CA VAL A 80 5.77 -4.00 -6.51
C VAL A 80 5.98 -4.92 -5.31
N SER A 81 7.08 -5.68 -5.30
CA SER A 81 7.48 -6.50 -4.17
C SER A 81 9.01 -6.48 -4.05
N PRO A 82 9.58 -6.47 -2.83
CA PRO A 82 8.92 -6.37 -1.52
C PRO A 82 8.69 -4.92 -1.04
N CYS A 83 9.25 -3.94 -1.74
CA CYS A 83 9.32 -2.55 -1.29
C CYS A 83 7.96 -1.89 -1.06
N PHE A 84 6.94 -2.23 -1.87
CA PHE A 84 5.60 -1.67 -1.71
C PHE A 84 5.00 -2.04 -0.35
N ARG A 85 5.06 -3.33 0.01
CA ARG A 85 4.58 -3.83 1.31
C ARG A 85 5.33 -3.14 2.45
N GLU A 86 6.65 -3.12 2.39
CA GLU A 86 7.48 -2.51 3.45
C GLU A 86 7.17 -1.02 3.62
N TYR A 87 7.03 -0.28 2.52
CA TYR A 87 6.75 1.15 2.57
C TYR A 87 5.39 1.45 3.20
N GLN A 88 4.36 0.67 2.86
CA GLN A 88 3.03 0.88 3.42
C GLN A 88 2.93 0.42 4.87
N THR A 89 3.46 -0.76 5.20
CA THR A 89 3.42 -1.28 6.58
C THR A 89 4.19 -0.38 7.55
N LEU A 90 5.30 0.23 7.13
CA LEU A 90 6.10 1.12 7.99
C LEU A 90 5.55 2.55 8.10
N LYS A 91 4.66 2.98 7.19
CA LYS A 91 3.97 4.27 7.30
C LYS A 91 2.75 4.26 8.22
N HIS A 92 2.32 3.08 8.69
CA HIS A 92 1.14 2.88 9.54
C HIS A 92 1.48 2.63 11.02
N TYR A 93 2.54 3.27 11.53
CA TYR A 93 2.79 3.41 12.96
C TYR A 93 2.98 4.88 13.31
#